data_AF-A0A8K0XV70-F1
#
_entry.id   AF-A0A8K0XV70-F1
#
_cell.length_a   1.000
_cell.length_b   1.000
_cell.length_c   1.000
_cell.angle_alpha   90.00
_cell.angle_beta   90.00
_cell.angle_gamma   90.00
#
_symmetry.space_group_name_H-M   'P 1'
#
loop_
_entity.id
_entity.type
_entity.pdbx_description
1 polymer ?
#
loop_
_entity_poly.entity_id
_entity_poly.type
_entity_poly.pdbx_seq_one_letter_code
_entity_poly.pdbx_strand_id
1 'polypeptide(L)'
;MDLNDLIKRIGIKPTNKRNEALDTYIENSDKKREKLETLLSEFLRIKSDESAPTFWGAWWWGAGAEDYYNYLDKNINNFDLADVTQLTGNEQLYKIAKGDHKENSKFGLFLSALINENIKEGERVQIITSIPIHCLFYKLENPEAYVNIAGDFLGYLAKRSKIQADEVRDDAGKNIESCELHVKKAGVFLGHGAKNSKIYADEVGDFAGNGIDSCELHVKKAGNWLGYGAENSKIYAEEAGNLAGYDMKNSKLFIYKLNGNLADSCFEGNNEIYLGEESYKEFIQGYPKDINKVKLWEKQN
;
A
#
# COMPACT_ATOMS: atom_id res chain seq x y z
N MET A 1 12.00 -30.54 14.25
CA MET A 1 11.32 -30.86 15.52
C MET A 1 10.38 -32.01 15.20
N ASP A 2 10.59 -33.18 15.80
CA ASP A 2 9.77 -34.38 15.55
C ASP A 2 8.33 -34.13 16.05
N LEU A 3 7.34 -34.59 15.30
CA LEU A 3 5.91 -34.55 15.62
C LEU A 3 5.63 -35.17 17.00
N ASN A 4 6.39 -36.20 17.38
CA ASN A 4 6.29 -36.84 18.69
C ASN A 4 6.76 -35.95 19.85
N ASP A 5 7.69 -35.03 19.58
CA ASP A 5 8.23 -34.08 20.55
C ASP A 5 7.25 -32.92 20.83
N LEU A 6 6.50 -32.51 19.81
CA LEU A 6 5.40 -31.55 19.97
C LEU A 6 4.27 -32.16 20.79
N ILE A 7 3.89 -33.41 20.49
CA ILE A 7 2.79 -34.14 21.16
C ILE A 7 3.08 -34.37 22.66
N LYS A 8 4.34 -34.65 23.04
CA LYS A 8 4.73 -34.82 24.45
C LYS A 8 4.67 -33.52 25.27
N ARG A 9 4.91 -32.36 24.64
CA ARG A 9 4.97 -31.07 25.35
C ARG A 9 3.62 -30.48 25.72
N ILE A 10 2.54 -30.84 25.02
CA ILE A 10 1.21 -30.23 25.21
C ILE A 10 0.34 -30.99 26.22
N GLY A 11 0.74 -32.18 26.68
CA GLY A 11 0.12 -32.87 27.82
C GLY A 11 -1.34 -33.33 27.65
N ILE A 12 -1.83 -33.50 26.42
CA ILE A 12 -3.25 -33.81 26.16
C ILE A 12 -3.43 -35.31 25.84
N LYS A 13 -4.24 -36.03 26.64
CA LYS A 13 -4.60 -37.45 26.42
C LYS A 13 -5.50 -37.65 25.18
N PRO A 14 -5.48 -38.82 24.51
CA PRO A 14 -6.22 -39.04 23.26
C PRO A 14 -7.67 -39.50 23.51
N THR A 15 -8.61 -38.95 22.73
CA THR A 15 -9.99 -39.46 22.58
C THR A 15 -10.40 -39.41 21.11
N ASN A 16 -11.21 -40.37 20.63
CA ASN A 16 -11.55 -40.60 19.20
C ASN A 16 -12.06 -39.40 18.40
N LYS A 17 -12.64 -38.35 19.02
CA LYS A 17 -13.02 -37.10 18.31
C LYS A 17 -11.84 -36.26 17.81
N ARG A 18 -10.62 -36.60 18.23
CA ARG A 18 -9.39 -35.86 17.94
C ARG A 18 -8.78 -36.22 16.58
N ASN A 19 -9.08 -37.41 16.07
CA ASN A 19 -8.60 -37.85 14.76
C ASN A 19 -9.36 -37.12 13.66
N GLU A 20 -10.69 -36.99 13.72
CA GLU A 20 -11.47 -36.26 12.71
C GLU A 20 -11.07 -34.78 12.58
N ALA A 21 -10.82 -34.08 13.70
CA ALA A 21 -10.39 -32.68 13.65
C ALA A 21 -8.95 -32.52 13.14
N LEU A 22 -8.07 -33.48 13.45
CA LEU A 22 -6.69 -33.48 12.98
C LEU A 22 -6.61 -33.89 11.50
N ASP A 23 -7.38 -34.89 11.08
CA ASP A 23 -7.48 -35.34 9.70
C ASP A 23 -8.11 -34.24 8.82
N THR A 24 -9.15 -33.56 9.31
CA THR A 24 -9.72 -32.37 8.63
C THR A 24 -8.71 -31.23 8.53
N TYR A 25 -7.87 -31.03 9.56
CA TYR A 25 -6.81 -30.02 9.54
C TYR A 25 -5.70 -30.38 8.54
N ILE A 26 -5.29 -31.65 8.50
CA ILE A 26 -4.29 -32.18 7.56
C ILE A 26 -4.82 -32.11 6.13
N GLU A 27 -6.03 -32.57 5.86
CA GLU A 27 -6.66 -32.50 4.53
C GLU A 27 -6.79 -31.05 4.03
N ASN A 28 -7.17 -30.11 4.92
CA ASN A 28 -7.24 -28.69 4.58
C ASN A 28 -5.85 -28.09 4.34
N SER A 29 -4.83 -28.55 5.06
CA SER A 29 -3.44 -28.14 4.85
C SER A 29 -2.91 -28.64 3.49
N ASP A 30 -3.17 -29.90 3.14
CA ASP A 30 -2.69 -30.51 1.91
C ASP A 30 -3.35 -29.89 0.67
N LYS A 31 -4.68 -29.67 0.71
CA LYS A 31 -5.40 -28.97 -0.37
C LYS A 31 -4.88 -27.54 -0.57
N LYS A 32 -4.62 -26.80 0.51
CA LYS A 32 -4.04 -25.44 0.43
C LYS A 32 -2.64 -25.46 -0.20
N ARG A 33 -1.85 -26.49 0.11
CA ARG A 33 -0.51 -26.65 -0.46
C ARG A 33 -0.54 -26.95 -1.96
N GLU A 34 -1.36 -27.89 -2.41
CA GLU A 34 -1.52 -28.23 -3.83
C GLU A 34 -1.93 -27.02 -4.67
N LYS A 35 -2.86 -26.21 -4.14
CA LYS A 35 -3.33 -24.97 -4.76
C LYS A 35 -2.22 -23.94 -4.92
N LEU A 36 -1.43 -23.72 -3.87
CA LEU A 36 -0.26 -22.83 -3.93
C LEU A 36 0.82 -23.33 -4.89
N GLU A 37 1.08 -24.64 -4.93
CA GLU A 37 2.03 -25.25 -5.90
C GLU A 37 1.56 -25.06 -7.35
N THR A 38 0.26 -25.14 -7.60
CA THR A 38 -0.33 -24.88 -8.93
C THR A 38 -0.16 -23.41 -9.32
N LEU A 39 -0.47 -22.48 -8.41
CA LEU A 39 -0.29 -21.03 -8.62
C LEU A 39 1.17 -20.68 -8.93
N LEU A 40 2.12 -21.24 -8.17
CA LEU A 40 3.55 -21.04 -8.38
C LEU A 40 4.03 -21.64 -9.71
N SER A 41 3.51 -22.81 -10.09
CA SER A 41 3.84 -23.43 -11.36
C SER A 41 3.39 -22.59 -12.55
N GLU A 42 2.20 -21.98 -12.46
CA GLU A 42 1.72 -21.06 -13.48
C GLU A 42 2.58 -19.79 -13.58
N PHE A 43 2.92 -19.20 -12.43
CA PHE A 43 3.83 -18.05 -12.41
C PHE A 43 5.17 -18.39 -13.06
N LEU A 44 5.75 -19.56 -12.74
CA LEU A 44 7.01 -20.01 -13.33
C LEU A 44 6.88 -20.26 -14.83
N ARG A 45 5.77 -20.84 -15.30
CA ARG A 45 5.47 -21.00 -16.73
C ARG A 45 5.50 -19.67 -17.46
N ILE A 46 4.77 -18.66 -16.95
CA ILE A 46 4.71 -17.32 -17.55
C ILE A 46 6.08 -16.63 -17.47
N LYS A 47 6.78 -16.74 -16.35
CA LYS A 47 8.11 -16.15 -16.16
C LYS A 47 9.11 -16.68 -17.19
N SER A 48 9.00 -17.95 -17.57
CA SER A 48 9.86 -18.63 -18.54
C SER A 48 9.45 -18.44 -20.00
N ASP A 49 8.35 -17.74 -20.29
CA ASP A 49 7.94 -17.44 -21.66
C ASP A 49 8.82 -16.32 -22.26
N GLU A 50 9.57 -16.65 -23.31
CA GLU A 50 10.46 -15.71 -24.01
C GLU A 50 9.70 -14.59 -24.74
N SER A 51 8.40 -14.76 -25.00
CA SER A 51 7.53 -13.73 -25.58
C SER A 51 7.04 -12.70 -24.56
N ALA A 52 7.21 -12.97 -23.25
CA ALA A 52 6.78 -12.06 -22.20
C ALA A 52 7.56 -10.73 -22.29
N PRO A 53 6.89 -9.56 -22.29
CA PRO A 53 7.54 -8.27 -22.37
C PRO A 53 8.61 -8.07 -21.30
N THR A 54 9.63 -7.29 -21.67
CA THR A 54 10.63 -6.86 -20.70
C THR A 54 9.98 -5.91 -19.71
N PHE A 55 10.13 -6.25 -18.45
CA PHE A 55 9.56 -5.50 -17.35
C PHE A 55 10.19 -4.11 -17.12
N TRP A 56 11.37 -3.87 -17.68
CA TRP A 56 12.12 -2.62 -17.49
C TRP A 56 11.95 -1.67 -18.67
N GLY A 57 11.47 -0.46 -18.38
CA GLY A 57 11.66 0.74 -19.20
C GLY A 57 12.69 1.69 -18.56
N ALA A 58 13.27 2.60 -19.35
CA ALA A 58 14.43 3.42 -18.97
C ALA A 58 14.21 4.45 -17.84
N TRP A 59 12.98 4.61 -17.35
CA TRP A 59 12.65 5.55 -16.28
C TRP A 59 11.63 4.89 -15.36
N TRP A 60 12.03 4.71 -14.10
CA TRP A 60 11.24 4.31 -12.93
C TRP A 60 9.75 4.02 -13.25
N TRP A 61 9.49 2.79 -13.74
CA TRP A 61 8.20 2.12 -13.78
C TRP A 61 7.03 2.82 -14.53
N GLY A 62 7.16 2.87 -15.86
CA GLY A 62 6.05 3.18 -16.78
C GLY A 62 5.71 2.00 -17.71
N ALA A 63 6.22 2.04 -18.95
CA ALA A 63 5.82 1.12 -20.02
C ALA A 63 6.04 -0.38 -19.74
N GLY A 64 7.19 -0.78 -19.18
CA GLY A 64 7.51 -2.20 -19.04
C GLY A 64 6.63 -2.98 -18.04
N ALA A 65 6.16 -2.32 -16.97
CA ALA A 65 5.23 -2.94 -16.02
C ALA A 65 3.83 -3.07 -16.61
N GLU A 66 3.38 -2.06 -17.36
CA GLU A 66 2.10 -2.10 -18.06
C GLU A 66 2.08 -3.15 -19.18
N ASP A 67 3.13 -3.23 -20.00
CA ASP A 67 3.25 -4.24 -21.05
C ASP A 67 3.24 -5.65 -20.47
N TYR A 68 3.99 -5.87 -19.38
CA TYR A 68 4.01 -7.15 -18.68
C TYR A 68 2.64 -7.49 -18.07
N TYR A 69 1.97 -6.53 -17.43
CA TYR A 69 0.61 -6.74 -16.90
C TYR A 69 -0.40 -7.08 -18.01
N ASN A 70 -0.38 -6.35 -19.13
CA ASN A 70 -1.25 -6.63 -20.27
C ASN A 70 -0.96 -7.99 -20.92
N TYR A 71 0.28 -8.46 -20.83
CA TYR A 71 0.64 -9.83 -21.23
C TYR A 71 0.07 -10.85 -20.24
N LEU A 72 0.15 -10.62 -18.92
CA LEU A 72 -0.43 -11.49 -17.90
C LEU A 72 -1.93 -11.66 -18.08
N ASP A 73 -2.66 -10.55 -18.21
CA ASP A 73 -4.11 -10.46 -18.45
C ASP A 73 -4.58 -11.38 -19.59
N LYS A 74 -3.76 -11.53 -20.64
CA LYS A 74 -4.09 -12.35 -21.82
C LYS A 74 -3.67 -13.82 -21.71
N ASN A 75 -2.71 -14.14 -20.84
CA ASN A 75 -2.02 -15.43 -20.83
C ASN A 75 -2.20 -16.21 -19.53
N ILE A 76 -2.88 -15.63 -18.55
CA ILE A 76 -3.17 -16.28 -17.28
C ILE A 76 -4.42 -17.15 -17.40
N ASN A 77 -4.36 -18.36 -16.85
CA ASN A 77 -5.54 -19.19 -16.74
C ASN A 77 -6.44 -18.69 -15.59
N ASN A 78 -7.74 -18.99 -15.65
CA ASN A 78 -8.64 -18.68 -14.52
C ASN A 78 -8.31 -19.57 -13.31
N PHE A 79 -8.05 -18.95 -12.16
CA PHE A 79 -7.82 -19.61 -10.87
C PHE A 79 -8.87 -19.17 -9.86
N ASP A 80 -9.34 -20.09 -9.02
CA ASP A 80 -10.22 -19.76 -7.90
C ASP A 80 -9.48 -18.88 -6.87
N LEU A 81 -10.01 -17.69 -6.60
CA LEU A 81 -9.44 -16.68 -5.70
C LEU A 81 -9.32 -17.12 -4.25
N ALA A 82 -10.08 -18.16 -3.82
CA ALA A 82 -9.91 -18.77 -2.50
C ALA A 82 -8.45 -19.17 -2.23
N ASP A 83 -7.68 -19.41 -3.29
CA ASP A 83 -6.31 -19.94 -3.25
C ASP A 83 -5.24 -18.87 -3.01
N VAL A 84 -5.57 -17.60 -3.21
CA VAL A 84 -4.64 -16.46 -3.05
C VAL A 84 -4.70 -15.88 -1.63
N THR A 85 -5.72 -16.24 -0.85
CA THR A 85 -6.01 -15.57 0.43
C THR A 85 -5.01 -15.85 1.55
N GLN A 86 -4.18 -16.89 1.41
CA GLN A 86 -3.20 -17.28 2.42
C GLN A 86 -1.86 -17.71 1.79
N LEU A 87 -0.96 -16.75 1.59
CA LEU A 87 0.37 -16.95 1.00
C LEU A 87 1.43 -17.08 2.10
N THR A 88 1.33 -18.11 2.93
CA THR A 88 2.24 -18.32 4.07
C THR A 88 2.89 -19.70 4.07
N GLY A 89 4.16 -19.79 4.51
CA GLY A 89 4.80 -21.07 4.84
C GLY A 89 5.43 -21.86 3.69
N ASN A 90 5.49 -21.30 2.47
CA ASN A 90 6.12 -21.95 1.31
C ASN A 90 7.51 -21.37 1.00
N GLU A 91 8.52 -22.23 0.91
CA GLU A 91 9.92 -21.85 0.67
C GLU A 91 10.15 -21.28 -0.74
N GLN A 92 9.43 -21.75 -1.76
CA GLN A 92 9.55 -21.21 -3.12
C GLN A 92 8.98 -19.80 -3.21
N LEU A 93 7.82 -19.55 -2.60
CA LEU A 93 7.28 -18.21 -2.44
C LEU A 93 8.28 -17.30 -1.74
N TYR A 94 8.92 -17.81 -0.68
CA TYR A 94 9.99 -17.10 0.02
C TYR A 94 11.17 -16.77 -0.88
N LYS A 95 11.61 -17.70 -1.74
CA LYS A 95 12.68 -17.46 -2.71
C LYS A 95 12.32 -16.42 -3.76
N ILE A 96 11.08 -16.44 -4.27
CA ILE A 96 10.59 -15.45 -5.24
C ILE A 96 10.50 -14.07 -4.59
N ALA A 97 9.88 -13.98 -3.41
CA ALA A 97 9.68 -12.70 -2.76
C ALA A 97 10.92 -12.16 -2.01
N LYS A 98 11.90 -13.00 -1.68
CA LYS A 98 13.26 -12.56 -1.32
C LYS A 98 14.21 -12.44 -2.51
N GLY A 99 13.73 -12.75 -3.71
CA GLY A 99 14.50 -12.57 -4.94
C GLY A 99 14.85 -11.11 -5.18
N ASP A 100 15.43 -10.82 -6.33
CA ASP A 100 15.64 -9.42 -6.70
C ASP A 100 14.29 -8.68 -6.81
N HIS A 101 14.34 -7.35 -6.70
CA HIS A 101 13.16 -6.49 -6.75
C HIS A 101 12.27 -6.77 -7.98
N LYS A 102 12.91 -7.14 -9.10
CA LYS A 102 12.26 -7.46 -10.37
C LYS A 102 11.40 -8.70 -10.29
N GLU A 103 11.92 -9.81 -9.76
CA GLU A 103 11.17 -11.07 -9.64
C GLU A 103 9.99 -10.95 -8.68
N ASN A 104 10.19 -10.31 -7.52
CA ASN A 104 9.12 -10.10 -6.56
C ASN A 104 8.00 -9.22 -7.17
N SER A 105 8.35 -8.17 -7.89
CA SER A 105 7.36 -7.29 -8.52
C SER A 105 6.61 -7.95 -9.69
N LYS A 106 7.28 -8.78 -10.50
CA LYS A 106 6.60 -9.62 -11.50
C LYS A 106 5.58 -10.55 -10.84
N PHE A 107 5.94 -11.14 -9.70
CA PHE A 107 5.03 -12.00 -8.95
C PHE A 107 3.83 -11.22 -8.40
N GLY A 108 4.02 -10.02 -7.87
CA GLY A 108 2.88 -9.21 -7.40
C GLY A 108 1.97 -8.70 -8.52
N LEU A 109 2.50 -8.40 -9.71
CA LEU A 109 1.67 -8.14 -10.90
C LEU A 109 0.88 -9.38 -11.33
N PHE A 110 1.50 -10.56 -11.31
CA PHE A 110 0.81 -11.83 -11.59
C PHE A 110 -0.34 -12.06 -10.60
N LEU A 111 -0.11 -11.86 -9.30
CA LEU A 111 -1.18 -11.95 -8.30
C LEU A 111 -2.27 -10.90 -8.52
N SER A 112 -1.90 -9.68 -8.89
CA SER A 112 -2.88 -8.61 -9.18
C SER A 112 -3.75 -8.95 -10.39
N ALA A 113 -3.16 -9.51 -11.46
CA ALA A 113 -3.91 -9.97 -12.63
C ALA A 113 -4.90 -11.09 -12.26
N LEU A 114 -4.47 -12.08 -11.47
CA LEU A 114 -5.37 -13.13 -10.97
C LEU A 114 -6.55 -12.56 -10.18
N ILE A 115 -6.28 -11.58 -9.32
CA ILE A 115 -7.32 -10.94 -8.51
C ILE A 115 -8.30 -10.21 -9.41
N ASN A 116 -7.82 -9.39 -10.34
CA ASN A 116 -8.67 -8.60 -11.22
C ASN A 116 -9.54 -9.45 -12.16
N GLU A 117 -9.04 -10.60 -12.63
CA GLU A 117 -9.81 -11.53 -13.46
C GLU A 117 -10.96 -12.22 -12.71
N ASN A 118 -10.84 -12.38 -11.40
CA ASN A 118 -11.73 -13.26 -10.63
C ASN A 118 -12.60 -12.51 -9.61
N ILE A 119 -12.20 -11.32 -9.17
CA ILE A 119 -12.93 -10.55 -8.16
C ILE A 119 -14.05 -9.74 -8.80
N LYS A 120 -15.25 -9.84 -8.23
CA LYS A 120 -16.39 -9.04 -8.68
C LYS A 120 -16.46 -7.72 -7.93
N GLU A 121 -17.18 -6.77 -8.52
CA GLU A 121 -17.49 -5.51 -7.87
C GLU A 121 -18.14 -5.74 -6.49
N GLY A 122 -17.63 -5.06 -5.47
CA GLY A 122 -18.08 -5.18 -4.09
C GLY A 122 -17.56 -6.40 -3.31
N GLU A 123 -16.82 -7.31 -3.95
CA GLU A 123 -16.16 -8.41 -3.25
C GLU A 123 -14.90 -7.93 -2.48
N ARG A 124 -14.47 -8.76 -1.53
CA ARG A 124 -13.32 -8.48 -0.67
C ARG A 124 -12.21 -9.48 -0.92
N VAL A 125 -10.98 -8.99 -1.07
CA VAL A 125 -9.77 -9.83 -1.07
C VAL A 125 -8.94 -9.54 0.17
N GLN A 126 -8.41 -10.59 0.78
CA GLN A 126 -7.48 -10.49 1.90
C GLN A 126 -6.25 -11.33 1.58
N ILE A 127 -5.06 -10.74 1.64
CA ILE A 127 -3.78 -11.42 1.48
C ILE A 127 -3.02 -11.35 2.79
N ILE A 128 -2.69 -12.52 3.34
CA ILE A 128 -1.77 -12.62 4.48
C ILE A 128 -0.46 -13.23 4.00
N THR A 129 0.64 -12.49 4.18
CA THR A 129 1.99 -12.90 3.80
C THR A 129 2.99 -12.58 4.92
N SER A 130 4.06 -13.36 5.03
CA SER A 130 5.18 -13.09 5.96
C SER A 130 6.27 -12.21 5.36
N ILE A 131 6.14 -11.85 4.08
CA ILE A 131 7.14 -11.11 3.31
C ILE A 131 6.46 -10.07 2.42
N PRO A 132 7.04 -8.86 2.27
CA PRO A 132 6.52 -7.85 1.37
C PRO A 132 6.49 -8.35 -0.08
N ILE A 133 5.35 -8.15 -0.75
CA ILE A 133 5.20 -8.38 -2.20
C ILE A 133 4.94 -7.01 -2.86
N HIS A 134 5.79 -6.65 -3.83
CA HIS A 134 5.74 -5.42 -4.61
C HIS A 134 4.60 -5.46 -5.62
N CYS A 135 4.02 -4.31 -5.96
CA CYS A 135 2.99 -4.17 -7.00
C CYS A 135 1.71 -4.99 -6.76
N LEU A 136 1.38 -5.33 -5.50
CA LEU A 136 0.08 -5.92 -5.17
C LEU A 136 -1.06 -4.94 -5.43
N PHE A 137 -2.21 -5.48 -5.84
CA PHE A 137 -3.41 -4.72 -6.20
C PHE A 137 -3.20 -3.68 -7.31
N TYR A 138 -2.26 -3.95 -8.23
CA TYR A 138 -2.04 -3.13 -9.40
C TYR A 138 -3.29 -3.09 -10.28
N LYS A 139 -3.71 -1.89 -10.71
CA LYS A 139 -4.93 -1.64 -11.52
C LYS A 139 -6.22 -2.25 -10.94
N LEU A 140 -6.27 -2.50 -9.63
CA LEU A 140 -7.47 -3.02 -8.95
C LEU A 140 -8.68 -2.08 -9.18
N GLU A 141 -9.82 -2.63 -9.60
CA GLU A 141 -10.98 -1.82 -9.99
C GLU A 141 -12.30 -2.30 -9.37
N ASN A 142 -12.86 -1.48 -8.46
CA ASN A 142 -14.11 -1.66 -7.70
C ASN A 142 -14.15 -2.52 -6.40
N PRO A 143 -13.21 -3.41 -6.06
CA PRO A 143 -13.33 -4.23 -4.84
C PRO A 143 -12.75 -3.55 -3.59
N GLU A 144 -12.95 -4.20 -2.45
CA GLU A 144 -12.17 -3.92 -1.24
C GLU A 144 -11.02 -4.92 -1.10
N ALA A 145 -9.84 -4.44 -0.72
CA ALA A 145 -8.64 -5.25 -0.59
C ALA A 145 -7.94 -4.97 0.74
N TYR A 146 -7.45 -6.02 1.39
CA TYR A 146 -6.60 -5.94 2.56
C TYR A 146 -5.33 -6.77 2.39
N VAL A 147 -4.20 -6.24 2.85
CA VAL A 147 -2.94 -6.98 2.98
C VAL A 147 -2.24 -6.62 4.27
N ASN A 148 -1.69 -7.59 5.00
CA ASN A 148 -0.95 -7.26 6.23
C ASN A 148 0.37 -6.55 5.92
N ILE A 149 1.15 -7.05 4.95
CA ILE A 149 2.45 -6.45 4.56
C ILE A 149 2.58 -6.42 3.05
N ALA A 150 2.88 -5.26 2.47
CA ALA A 150 3.17 -5.08 1.06
C ALA A 150 4.55 -4.44 0.83
N GLY A 151 5.11 -4.71 -0.35
CA GLY A 151 6.28 -3.99 -0.86
C GLY A 151 5.89 -2.64 -1.45
N ASP A 152 6.76 -2.11 -2.28
CA ASP A 152 6.54 -0.87 -3.04
C ASP A 152 5.33 -0.98 -3.99
N PHE A 153 4.70 0.15 -4.31
CA PHE A 153 3.63 0.28 -5.31
C PHE A 153 2.34 -0.49 -5.01
N LEU A 154 1.98 -0.66 -3.73
CA LEU A 154 0.66 -1.20 -3.36
C LEU A 154 -0.45 -0.36 -4.00
N GLY A 155 -1.35 -1.00 -4.73
CA GLY A 155 -2.52 -0.32 -5.31
C GLY A 155 -2.19 0.61 -6.48
N TYR A 156 -1.01 0.51 -7.09
CA TYR A 156 -0.62 1.41 -8.18
C TYR A 156 -1.64 1.37 -9.34
N LEU A 157 -2.15 2.54 -9.75
CA LEU A 157 -3.20 2.73 -10.76
C LEU A 157 -4.57 2.10 -10.41
N ALA A 158 -4.83 1.75 -9.15
CA ALA A 158 -6.14 1.26 -8.74
C ALA A 158 -7.23 2.33 -8.88
N LYS A 159 -8.46 1.90 -9.16
CA LYS A 159 -9.62 2.77 -9.36
C LYS A 159 -10.81 2.33 -8.53
N ARG A 160 -11.56 3.29 -7.98
CA ARG A 160 -12.86 3.05 -7.31
C ARG A 160 -12.83 1.93 -6.26
N SER A 161 -11.68 1.71 -5.63
CA SER A 161 -11.42 0.59 -4.73
C SER A 161 -11.13 1.07 -3.32
N LYS A 162 -11.37 0.22 -2.33
CA LYS A 162 -10.92 0.44 -0.95
C LYS A 162 -9.73 -0.47 -0.64
N ILE A 163 -8.57 0.09 -0.32
CA ILE A 163 -7.35 -0.67 -0.06
C ILE A 163 -6.89 -0.42 1.38
N GLN A 164 -6.60 -1.48 2.11
CA GLN A 164 -6.14 -1.43 3.49
C GLN A 164 -4.83 -2.19 3.67
N ALA A 165 -3.87 -1.62 4.39
CA ALA A 165 -2.64 -2.33 4.75
C ALA A 165 -2.12 -1.97 6.14
N ASP A 166 -1.45 -2.92 6.80
CA ASP A 166 -0.75 -2.60 8.06
C ASP A 166 0.62 -1.99 7.76
N GLU A 167 1.43 -2.63 6.92
CA GLU A 167 2.75 -2.12 6.54
C GLU A 167 2.95 -2.13 5.02
N VAL A 168 3.46 -1.03 4.50
CA VAL A 168 3.81 -0.88 3.09
C VAL A 168 5.17 -0.18 3.00
N ARG A 169 5.94 -0.51 1.97
CA ARG A 169 7.15 0.25 1.62
C ARG A 169 6.77 1.53 0.86
N ASP A 170 7.44 1.82 -0.26
CA ASP A 170 7.36 3.10 -0.93
C ASP A 170 6.22 3.15 -1.97
N ASP A 171 5.77 4.36 -2.33
CA ASP A 171 4.79 4.61 -3.40
C ASP A 171 3.44 3.87 -3.23
N ALA A 172 3.02 3.62 -1.98
CA ALA A 172 1.70 3.08 -1.68
C ALA A 172 0.62 4.02 -2.22
N GLY A 173 -0.30 3.51 -3.04
CA GLY A 173 -1.38 4.33 -3.62
C GLY A 173 -0.93 5.29 -4.72
N LYS A 174 0.20 5.02 -5.39
CA LYS A 174 0.63 5.85 -6.52
C LYS A 174 -0.47 5.88 -7.60
N ASN A 175 -0.77 7.07 -8.12
CA ASN A 175 -1.72 7.31 -9.21
C ASN A 175 -3.09 6.59 -9.04
N ILE A 176 -3.57 6.39 -7.81
CA ILE A 176 -4.92 5.88 -7.57
C ILE A 176 -5.97 6.92 -7.94
N GLU A 177 -7.15 6.46 -8.34
CA GLU A 177 -8.24 7.35 -8.76
C GLU A 177 -9.57 6.95 -8.11
N SER A 178 -10.22 7.89 -7.43
CA SER A 178 -11.51 7.64 -6.74
C SER A 178 -11.44 6.50 -5.71
N CYS A 179 -10.31 6.35 -5.03
CA CYS A 179 -10.07 5.26 -4.09
C CYS A 179 -10.13 5.74 -2.62
N GLU A 180 -10.28 4.78 -1.71
CA GLU A 180 -10.07 4.96 -0.28
C GLU A 180 -8.89 4.09 0.17
N LEU A 181 -7.78 4.70 0.57
CA LEU A 181 -6.56 4.01 0.99
C LEU A 181 -6.33 4.19 2.49
N HIS A 182 -6.15 3.10 3.24
CA HIS A 182 -5.77 3.10 4.65
C HIS A 182 -4.48 2.32 4.84
N VAL A 183 -3.45 2.96 5.39
CA VAL A 183 -2.16 2.28 5.65
C VAL A 183 -1.69 2.64 7.06
N LYS A 184 -1.46 1.68 7.96
CA LYS A 184 -0.92 2.05 9.28
C LYS A 184 0.48 2.64 9.14
N LYS A 185 1.38 1.96 8.45
CA LYS A 185 2.75 2.42 8.23
C LYS A 185 3.16 2.33 6.76
N ALA A 186 3.62 3.44 6.20
CA ALA A 186 4.13 3.53 4.84
C ALA A 186 5.57 4.06 4.81
N GLY A 187 6.30 3.71 3.75
CA GLY A 187 7.59 4.32 3.41
C GLY A 187 7.42 5.74 2.86
N VAL A 188 8.14 6.08 1.80
CA VAL A 188 8.03 7.40 1.14
C VAL A 188 6.95 7.41 0.05
N PHE A 189 6.51 8.61 -0.36
CA PHE A 189 5.61 8.80 -1.51
C PHE A 189 4.20 8.17 -1.38
N LEU A 190 3.64 8.06 -0.17
CA LEU A 190 2.24 7.64 0.01
C LEU A 190 1.30 8.54 -0.79
N GLY A 191 0.45 7.94 -1.63
CA GLY A 191 -0.55 8.63 -2.43
C GLY A 191 0.01 9.42 -3.60
N HIS A 192 1.26 9.20 -4.02
CA HIS A 192 1.90 9.99 -5.05
C HIS A 192 1.09 10.05 -6.36
N GLY A 193 0.66 11.24 -6.77
CA GLY A 193 -0.12 11.46 -7.98
C GLY A 193 -1.58 10.97 -7.90
N ALA A 194 -2.09 10.67 -6.70
CA ALA A 194 -3.47 10.24 -6.51
C ALA A 194 -4.48 11.34 -6.91
N LYS A 195 -5.66 10.91 -7.36
CA LYS A 195 -6.74 11.80 -7.81
C LYS A 195 -8.07 11.44 -7.18
N ASN A 196 -8.85 12.45 -6.79
CA ASN A 196 -10.22 12.27 -6.28
C ASN A 196 -10.35 11.22 -5.16
N SER A 197 -9.31 11.05 -4.33
CA SER A 197 -9.17 9.92 -3.41
C SER A 197 -9.09 10.38 -1.95
N LYS A 198 -9.40 9.46 -1.04
CA LYS A 198 -9.19 9.64 0.41
C LYS A 198 -8.08 8.72 0.88
N ILE A 199 -7.12 9.26 1.61
CA ILE A 199 -5.91 8.56 2.02
C ILE A 199 -5.70 8.77 3.51
N TYR A 200 -5.51 7.69 4.24
CA TYR A 200 -5.33 7.66 5.69
C TYR A 200 -4.06 6.91 6.05
N ALA A 201 -3.22 7.48 6.92
CA ALA A 201 -2.13 6.73 7.53
C ALA A 201 -1.79 7.11 8.97
N ASP A 202 -1.23 6.18 9.73
CA ASP A 202 -0.70 6.50 11.07
C ASP A 202 0.72 7.09 10.92
N GLU A 203 1.61 6.40 10.22
CA GLU A 203 3.00 6.82 10.00
C GLU A 203 3.39 6.73 8.53
N VAL A 204 4.01 7.78 8.02
CA VAL A 204 4.57 7.83 6.67
C VAL A 204 5.90 8.56 6.66
N GLY A 205 6.81 8.14 5.77
CA GLY A 205 8.06 8.83 5.50
C GLY A 205 7.87 10.16 4.76
N ASP A 206 8.91 10.55 4.04
CA ASP A 206 8.93 11.79 3.26
C ASP A 206 7.98 11.73 2.05
N PHE A 207 7.57 12.90 1.56
CA PHE A 207 6.77 13.10 0.35
C PHE A 207 5.37 12.46 0.38
N ALA A 208 4.78 12.30 1.57
CA ALA A 208 3.38 11.92 1.69
C ALA A 208 2.48 12.94 0.97
N GLY A 209 1.59 12.46 0.10
CA GLY A 209 0.70 13.32 -0.68
C GLY A 209 1.39 14.08 -1.81
N ASN A 210 2.53 13.61 -2.32
CA ASN A 210 3.20 14.25 -3.45
C ASN A 210 2.28 14.28 -4.69
N GLY A 211 2.01 15.47 -5.23
CA GLY A 211 1.28 15.64 -6.49
C GLY A 211 -0.17 15.17 -6.45
N ILE A 212 -0.77 15.05 -5.28
CA ILE A 212 -2.20 14.69 -5.17
C ILE A 212 -3.08 15.80 -5.74
N ASP A 213 -4.17 15.42 -6.40
CA ASP A 213 -5.15 16.36 -6.95
C ASP A 213 -6.56 16.01 -6.47
N SER A 214 -7.25 17.01 -5.91
CA SER A 214 -8.64 16.87 -5.45
C SER A 214 -8.81 15.72 -4.43
N CYS A 215 -7.81 15.55 -3.56
CA CYS A 215 -7.75 14.49 -2.57
C CYS A 215 -7.92 14.99 -1.13
N GLU A 216 -8.21 14.05 -0.23
CA GLU A 216 -8.19 14.25 1.21
C GLU A 216 -7.17 13.30 1.85
N LEU A 217 -6.11 13.87 2.44
CA LEU A 217 -5.03 13.11 3.09
C LEU A 217 -5.08 13.35 4.61
N HIS A 218 -5.12 12.28 5.38
CA HIS A 218 -5.04 12.28 6.84
C HIS A 218 -3.87 11.44 7.29
N VAL A 219 -2.93 12.04 8.01
CA VAL A 219 -1.75 11.36 8.54
C VAL A 219 -1.57 11.69 10.02
N LYS A 220 -1.24 10.72 10.87
CA LYS A 220 -0.84 11.08 12.25
C LYS A 220 0.58 11.64 12.25
N LYS A 221 1.52 10.96 11.58
CA LYS A 221 2.90 11.41 11.47
C LYS A 221 3.43 11.29 10.05
N ALA A 222 3.93 12.40 9.52
CA ALA A 222 4.62 12.46 8.22
C ALA A 222 6.06 12.96 8.35
N GLY A 223 6.91 12.51 7.44
CA GLY A 223 8.26 13.02 7.25
C GLY A 223 8.28 14.42 6.63
N ASN A 224 9.36 14.70 5.90
CA ASN A 224 9.55 15.97 5.19
C ASN A 224 8.68 16.03 3.92
N TRP A 225 8.47 17.24 3.40
CA TRP A 225 7.81 17.49 2.12
C TRP A 225 6.38 16.96 2.03
N LEU A 226 5.66 16.95 3.17
CA LEU A 226 4.22 16.63 3.21
C LEU A 226 3.45 17.54 2.25
N GLY A 227 2.69 16.94 1.33
CA GLY A 227 1.87 17.67 0.36
C GLY A 227 2.66 18.38 -0.74
N TYR A 228 3.89 17.93 -1.03
CA TYR A 228 4.69 18.48 -2.13
C TYR A 228 3.89 18.50 -3.44
N GLY A 229 3.70 19.67 -4.05
CA GLY A 229 2.98 19.81 -5.31
C GLY A 229 1.50 19.42 -5.26
N ALA A 230 0.87 19.36 -4.08
CA ALA A 230 -0.55 19.04 -3.96
C ALA A 230 -1.44 20.14 -4.57
N GLU A 231 -2.49 19.74 -5.28
CA GLU A 231 -3.44 20.65 -5.94
C GLU A 231 -4.88 20.37 -5.49
N ASN A 232 -5.67 21.42 -5.27
CA ASN A 232 -7.11 21.35 -4.92
C ASN A 232 -7.45 20.38 -3.76
N SER A 233 -6.52 20.16 -2.84
CA SER A 233 -6.58 19.08 -1.87
C SER A 233 -6.66 19.58 -0.44
N LYS A 234 -7.05 18.69 0.48
CA LYS A 234 -7.03 18.93 1.93
C LYS A 234 -6.11 17.93 2.59
N ILE A 235 -5.17 18.44 3.38
CA ILE A 235 -4.13 17.63 4.05
C ILE A 235 -4.19 17.92 5.55
N TYR A 236 -4.33 16.85 6.34
CA TYR A 236 -4.39 16.88 7.80
C TYR A 236 -3.24 16.06 8.35
N ALA A 237 -2.42 16.66 9.23
CA ALA A 237 -1.33 15.99 9.91
C ALA A 237 -1.35 16.29 11.42
N GLU A 238 -1.21 15.28 12.27
CA GLU A 238 -0.94 15.54 13.70
C GLU A 238 0.52 15.98 13.90
N GLU A 239 1.46 15.38 13.16
CA GLU A 239 2.88 15.73 13.15
C GLU A 239 3.43 15.74 11.71
N ALA A 240 4.18 16.77 11.34
CA ALA A 240 4.85 16.88 10.04
C ALA A 240 6.31 17.36 10.17
N GLY A 241 7.17 16.94 9.25
CA GLY A 241 8.56 17.36 9.16
C GLY A 241 8.78 18.68 8.40
N ASN A 242 10.00 18.85 7.87
CA ASN A 242 10.39 20.08 7.16
C ASN A 242 9.73 20.20 5.78
N LEU A 243 9.58 21.45 5.33
CA LEU A 243 9.15 21.83 3.97
C LEU A 243 7.76 21.32 3.60
N ALA A 244 6.87 21.23 4.59
CA ALA A 244 5.47 20.91 4.35
C ALA A 244 4.81 21.99 3.46
N GLY A 245 3.99 21.54 2.51
CA GLY A 245 3.25 22.39 1.56
C GLY A 245 4.08 22.97 0.43
N TYR A 246 5.31 22.48 0.18
CA TYR A 246 6.14 22.97 -0.92
C TYR A 246 5.45 22.82 -2.27
N ASP A 247 5.35 23.91 -3.03
CA ASP A 247 4.70 24.00 -4.35
C ASP A 247 3.22 23.58 -4.40
N MET A 248 2.57 23.54 -3.24
CA MET A 248 1.13 23.29 -3.12
C MET A 248 0.31 24.43 -3.76
N LYS A 249 -0.86 24.12 -4.33
CA LYS A 249 -1.75 25.10 -4.96
C LYS A 249 -3.22 24.86 -4.63
N ASN A 250 -3.96 25.95 -4.39
CA ASN A 250 -5.41 25.95 -4.14
C ASN A 250 -5.84 24.91 -3.08
N SER A 251 -4.99 24.66 -2.08
CA SER A 251 -5.15 23.56 -1.15
C SER A 251 -5.15 24.04 0.31
N LYS A 252 -5.56 23.15 1.21
CA LYS A 252 -5.60 23.42 2.64
C LYS A 252 -4.66 22.47 3.37
N LEU A 253 -3.79 23.02 4.20
CA LEU A 253 -2.84 22.27 5.01
C LEU A 253 -3.10 22.54 6.49
N PHE A 254 -3.40 21.48 7.23
CA PHE A 254 -3.66 21.49 8.67
C PHE A 254 -2.58 20.66 9.36
N ILE A 255 -1.72 21.29 10.16
CA ILE A 255 -0.64 20.61 10.89
C ILE A 255 -0.75 20.96 12.35
N TYR A 256 -0.97 19.97 13.22
CA TYR A 256 -1.06 20.24 14.66
C TYR A 256 0.32 20.54 15.25
N LYS A 257 1.30 19.66 14.99
CA LYS A 257 2.70 19.80 15.41
C LYS A 257 3.65 19.84 14.22
N LEU A 258 4.37 20.93 14.04
CA LEU A 258 5.36 21.09 12.98
C LEU A 258 6.77 20.93 13.55
N ASN A 259 7.45 19.83 13.23
CA ASN A 259 8.83 19.58 13.64
C ASN A 259 9.81 20.04 12.54
N GLY A 260 9.75 21.32 12.21
CA GLY A 260 10.47 21.87 11.07
C GLY A 260 9.91 23.21 10.64
N ASN A 261 10.10 23.54 9.35
CA ASN A 261 9.55 24.74 8.75
C ASN A 261 8.51 24.41 7.68
N LEU A 262 7.53 25.29 7.50
CA LEU A 262 6.73 25.33 6.27
C LEU A 262 7.63 25.73 5.09
N ALA A 263 7.27 25.29 3.88
CA ALA A 263 7.94 25.79 2.68
C ALA A 263 7.49 27.22 2.37
N ASP A 264 8.39 28.09 1.93
CA ASP A 264 8.04 29.46 1.54
C ASP A 264 6.95 29.49 0.44
N SER A 265 7.01 28.55 -0.50
CA SER A 265 6.03 28.43 -1.59
C SER A 265 4.64 28.00 -1.13
N CYS A 266 4.46 27.47 0.09
CA CYS A 266 3.12 27.13 0.59
C CYS A 266 2.24 28.36 0.82
N PHE A 267 2.86 29.55 0.93
CA PHE A 267 2.20 30.84 1.09
C PHE A 267 1.86 31.54 -0.21
N GLU A 268 2.25 30.95 -1.34
CA GLU A 268 1.95 31.47 -2.67
C GLU A 268 0.57 30.98 -3.13
N GLY A 269 -0.13 31.80 -3.91
CA GLY A 269 -1.45 31.46 -4.45
C GLY A 269 -2.57 31.41 -3.41
N ASN A 270 -3.59 30.59 -3.67
CA ASN A 270 -4.81 30.50 -2.85
C ASN A 270 -4.77 29.33 -1.86
N ASN A 271 -3.64 29.16 -1.18
CA ASN A 271 -3.51 28.14 -0.14
C ASN A 271 -4.03 28.66 1.21
N GLU A 272 -4.53 27.75 2.03
CA GLU A 272 -4.87 28.05 3.43
C GLU A 272 -4.09 27.16 4.39
N ILE A 273 -3.31 27.78 5.28
CA ILE A 273 -2.43 27.08 6.21
C ILE A 273 -2.95 27.23 7.64
N TYR A 274 -3.02 26.13 8.35
CA TYR A 274 -3.53 26.03 9.71
C TYR A 274 -2.52 25.29 10.59
N LEU A 275 -2.07 25.91 11.68
CA LEU A 275 -1.11 25.34 12.63
C LEU A 275 -1.72 25.19 14.03
N GLY A 276 -1.41 24.09 14.72
CA GLY A 276 -1.74 23.94 16.15
C GLY A 276 -1.02 24.99 17.01
N GLU A 277 -1.52 25.22 18.23
CA GLU A 277 -1.16 26.36 19.08
C GLU A 277 0.34 26.57 19.28
N GLU A 278 1.08 25.53 19.67
CA GLU A 278 2.51 25.65 19.93
C GLU A 278 3.30 25.91 18.63
N SER A 279 3.01 25.18 17.55
CA SER A 279 3.60 25.40 16.23
C SER A 279 3.30 26.81 15.70
N TYR A 280 2.10 27.33 15.95
CA TYR A 280 1.71 28.69 15.58
C TYR A 280 2.52 29.74 16.34
N LYS A 281 2.68 29.58 17.67
CA LYS A 281 3.49 30.48 18.50
C LYS A 281 4.96 30.51 18.06
N GLU A 282 5.53 29.35 17.73
CA GLU A 282 6.90 29.26 17.21
C GLU A 282 7.01 29.94 15.83
N PHE A 283 6.04 29.69 14.95
CA PHE A 283 6.01 30.30 13.62
C PHE A 283 5.98 31.83 13.67
N ILE A 284 5.11 32.43 14.49
CA ILE A 284 5.00 33.90 14.57
C ILE A 284 6.26 34.58 15.14
N GLN A 285 7.02 33.88 15.99
CA GLN A 285 8.29 34.37 16.52
C GLN A 285 9.40 34.33 15.47
N GLY A 286 9.43 33.29 14.64
CA GLY A 286 10.42 33.12 13.58
C GLY A 286 10.11 33.92 12.29
N TYR A 287 8.84 34.10 11.95
CA TYR A 287 8.38 34.60 10.65
C TYR A 287 7.31 35.70 10.78
N PRO A 288 7.61 36.85 11.42
CA PRO A 288 6.61 37.89 11.70
C PRO A 288 5.97 38.52 10.46
N LYS A 289 6.62 38.42 9.29
CA LYS A 289 6.12 38.99 8.02
C LYS A 289 4.94 38.19 7.43
N ASP A 290 4.82 36.92 7.77
CA ASP A 290 3.84 36.00 7.19
C ASP A 290 2.72 35.61 8.18
N ILE A 291 2.62 36.30 9.31
CA ILE A 291 1.63 36.01 10.38
C ILE A 291 0.19 35.97 9.88
N ASN A 292 -0.17 36.81 8.92
CA ASN A 292 -1.52 36.88 8.36
C ASN A 292 -1.82 35.76 7.35
N LYS A 293 -0.82 34.93 7.01
CA LYS A 293 -0.95 33.82 6.05
C LYS A 293 -1.18 32.47 6.72
N VAL A 294 -1.00 32.39 8.04
CA VAL A 294 -1.23 31.18 8.83
C VAL A 294 -2.34 31.44 9.85
N LYS A 295 -3.24 30.47 10.00
CA LYS A 295 -4.32 30.51 10.98
C LYS A 295 -4.05 29.52 12.11
N LEU A 296 -4.54 29.83 13.30
CA LEU A 296 -4.57 28.86 14.41
C LEU A 296 -5.56 27.74 14.09
N TRP A 297 -5.13 26.50 14.30
CA TRP A 297 -5.98 25.32 14.25
C TRP A 297 -6.30 24.87 15.67
N GLU A 298 -7.54 25.14 16.09
CA GLU A 298 -8.07 24.54 17.32
C GLU A 298 -8.47 23.09 17.01
N LYS A 299 -7.80 22.13 17.64
CA LYS A 299 -8.14 20.71 17.50
C LYS A 299 -9.59 20.53 17.95
N GLN A 300 -10.48 20.19 17.03
CA GLN A 300 -11.85 19.81 17.39
C GLN A 300 -11.76 18.44 18.08
N ASN A 301 -12.18 18.40 19.34
CA ASN A 301 -12.21 17.19 20.18
C ASN A 301 -13.17 16.14 19.61
#